data_AF-A0AAV4RG80-F1
#
_entry.id   AF-A0AAV4RG80-F1
#
_cell.length_a   1.000
_cell.length_b   1.000
_cell.length_c   1.000
_cell.angle_alpha   90.00
_cell.angle_beta   90.00
_cell.angle_gamma   90.00
#
_symmetry.space_group_name_H-M   'P 1'
#
loop_
_entity.id
_entity.type
_entity.pdbx_description
1 polymer ?
#
loop_
_entity_poly.entity_id
_entity_poly.type
_entity_poly.pdbx_seq_one_letter_code
_entity_poly.pdbx_strand_id
1 'polypeptide(L)'
;MSKIEEYKLFQPKLEEIATDGLSETFSYAEVDIVDCPDLQEKPYMLSAPGLCGSPCIADVGGVEYLIPLAQKDKVYDFKNIAKSIGMANASIIGAGAGPRPHIGINCEMMANLKLGEDENINTHIAKLNKDGDCELVCLKDNTQFCLLGNLFISEGKPGRVNKYILLLK
;
A
#
# COMPACT_ATOMS: atom_id res chain seq x y z
N MET A 1 -21.67 -7.49 6.86
CA MET A 1 -20.47 -7.94 6.10
C MET A 1 -20.33 -7.00 4.93
N SER A 2 -19.18 -6.35 4.77
CA SER A 2 -18.84 -5.65 3.53
C SER A 2 -18.89 -6.65 2.39
N LYS A 3 -19.55 -6.29 1.29
CA LYS A 3 -19.57 -7.10 0.08
C LYS A 3 -18.15 -7.11 -0.49
N ILE A 4 -17.56 -8.28 -0.66
CA ILE A 4 -16.27 -8.46 -1.35
C ILE A 4 -16.58 -8.96 -2.75
N GLU A 5 -15.99 -8.31 -3.74
CA GLU A 5 -16.05 -8.73 -5.14
C GLU A 5 -14.64 -9.05 -5.61
N GLU A 6 -14.48 -10.20 -6.27
CA GLU A 6 -13.20 -10.68 -6.74
C GLU A 6 -13.13 -10.61 -8.26
N TYR A 7 -12.04 -10.06 -8.77
CA TYR A 7 -11.79 -9.93 -10.20
C TYR A 7 -10.42 -10.49 -10.52
N LYS A 8 -10.36 -11.42 -11.48
CA LYS A 8 -9.09 -11.96 -11.97
C LYS A 8 -8.50 -11.00 -13.00
N LEU A 9 -7.39 -10.37 -12.64
CA LEU A 9 -6.64 -9.53 -13.56
C LEU A 9 -5.85 -10.38 -14.57
N PHE A 10 -5.64 -9.82 -15.76
CA PHE A 10 -4.66 -10.36 -16.70
C PHE A 10 -3.25 -10.20 -16.13
N GLN A 11 -2.45 -11.27 -16.16
CA GLN A 11 -1.10 -11.32 -15.60
C GLN A 11 -0.13 -11.65 -16.74
N PRO A 12 0.32 -10.64 -17.51
CA PRO A 12 1.37 -10.85 -18.51
C PRO A 12 2.69 -11.23 -17.83
N LYS A 13 3.61 -11.80 -18.60
CA LYS A 13 4.98 -11.98 -18.10
C LYS A 13 5.63 -10.60 -17.87
N LEU A 14 6.64 -10.54 -17.00
CA LEU A 14 7.33 -9.28 -16.69
C LEU A 14 7.95 -8.63 -17.94
N GLU A 15 8.39 -9.46 -18.89
CA GLU A 15 8.94 -9.06 -20.19
C GLU A 15 7.89 -8.49 -21.14
N GLU A 16 6.60 -8.78 -20.91
CA GLU A 16 5.47 -8.40 -21.76
C GLU A 16 4.77 -7.13 -21.26
N ILE A 17 5.23 -6.54 -20.14
CA ILE A 17 4.68 -5.29 -19.61
C ILE A 17 5.06 -4.15 -20.56
N ALA A 18 4.06 -3.50 -21.15
CA ALA A 18 4.27 -2.39 -22.07
C ALA A 18 4.88 -1.16 -21.39
N THR A 19 5.94 -0.62 -21.96
CA THR A 19 6.70 0.53 -21.43
C THR A 19 6.78 1.70 -22.41
N ASP A 20 6.31 1.51 -23.65
CA ASP A 20 6.46 2.46 -24.77
C ASP A 20 5.96 3.87 -24.43
N GLY A 21 4.83 3.97 -23.73
CA GLY A 21 4.23 5.26 -23.33
C GLY A 21 5.05 6.07 -22.32
N LEU A 22 6.02 5.46 -21.64
CA LEU A 22 6.89 6.18 -20.69
C LEU A 22 7.75 7.21 -21.43
N SER A 23 8.26 6.87 -22.61
CA SER A 23 9.12 7.75 -23.43
C SER A 23 8.39 9.01 -23.92
N GLU A 24 7.06 9.00 -23.99
CA GLU A 24 6.27 10.17 -24.39
C GLU A 24 6.20 11.21 -23.26
N THR A 25 6.30 10.75 -22.01
CA THR A 25 6.12 11.58 -20.80
C THR A 25 7.45 12.03 -20.20
N PHE A 26 8.43 11.13 -20.14
CA PHE A 26 9.71 11.35 -19.45
C PHE A 26 10.84 11.70 -20.44
N SER A 27 11.83 12.46 -19.99
CA SER A 27 13.01 12.80 -20.81
C SER A 27 13.97 11.61 -20.97
N TYR A 28 13.94 10.69 -20.00
CA TYR A 28 14.64 9.42 -20.00
C TYR A 28 13.75 8.35 -19.39
N ALA A 29 13.72 7.17 -20.01
CA ALA A 29 13.03 6.00 -19.48
C ALA A 29 13.85 4.74 -19.76
N GLU A 30 14.14 3.98 -18.71
CA GLU A 30 14.80 2.68 -18.77
C GLU A 30 14.02 1.69 -17.89
N VAL A 31 13.82 0.48 -18.40
CA VAL A 31 13.09 -0.57 -17.70
C VAL A 31 13.89 -1.87 -17.77
N ASP A 32 14.23 -2.40 -16.60
CA ASP A 32 14.94 -3.66 -16.45
C ASP A 32 14.14 -4.64 -15.61
N ILE A 33 14.36 -5.94 -15.83
CA ILE A 33 13.87 -6.97 -14.92
C ILE A 33 15.05 -7.43 -14.06
N VAL A 34 15.00 -7.09 -12.77
CA VAL A 34 16.06 -7.34 -11.80
C VAL A 34 15.56 -8.21 -10.66
N ASP A 35 16.47 -8.80 -9.89
CA ASP A 35 16.11 -9.32 -8.57
C ASP A 35 15.74 -8.13 -7.66
N CYS A 36 14.61 -8.24 -6.97
CA CYS A 36 14.14 -7.22 -6.05
C CYS A 36 15.21 -7.02 -4.97
N PRO A 37 15.70 -5.78 -4.76
CA PRO A 37 16.61 -5.50 -3.66
C PRO A 37 15.88 -5.76 -2.34
N ASP A 38 16.63 -5.97 -1.26
CA ASP A 38 16.02 -6.06 0.05
C ASP A 38 15.33 -4.73 0.42
N LEU A 39 14.00 -4.75 0.44
CA LEU A 39 13.19 -3.57 0.69
C LEU A 39 13.11 -3.19 2.17
N GLN A 40 13.68 -3.99 3.08
CA GLN A 40 13.81 -3.61 4.49
C GLN A 40 14.94 -2.58 4.68
N GLU A 41 15.87 -2.52 3.74
CA GLU A 41 17.01 -1.61 3.78
C GLU A 41 16.64 -0.19 3.31
N LYS A 42 17.53 0.76 3.60
CA LYS A 42 17.42 2.13 3.08
C LYS A 42 17.51 2.12 1.54
N PRO A 43 16.72 2.96 0.84
CA PRO A 43 15.85 4.00 1.38
C PRO A 43 14.41 3.56 1.69
N TYR A 44 14.06 2.30 1.43
CA TYR A 44 12.66 1.83 1.41
C TYR A 44 12.10 1.59 2.81
N MET A 45 12.85 0.89 3.67
CA MET A 45 12.47 0.58 5.04
C MET A 45 11.06 -0.04 5.16
N LEU A 46 10.73 -0.94 4.22
CA LEU A 46 9.48 -1.69 4.23
C LEU A 46 9.48 -2.77 5.32
N SER A 47 8.29 -3.23 5.70
CA SER A 47 8.12 -4.31 6.68
C SER A 47 8.45 -5.70 6.13
N ALA A 48 8.69 -5.84 4.83
CA ALA A 48 9.01 -7.09 4.16
C ALA A 48 10.17 -6.91 3.15
N PRO A 49 10.95 -7.97 2.87
CA PRO A 49 12.13 -7.90 2.01
C PRO A 49 11.84 -7.75 0.52
N GLY A 50 10.62 -8.03 0.05
CA GLY A 50 10.26 -7.89 -1.35
C GLY A 50 8.77 -7.66 -1.58
N LEU A 51 8.35 -7.77 -2.85
CA LEU A 51 6.97 -7.53 -3.32
C LEU A 51 6.33 -8.78 -3.92
N CYS A 52 7.03 -9.90 -3.96
CA CYS A 52 6.60 -11.10 -4.67
C CYS A 52 5.77 -12.04 -3.78
N GLY A 53 5.13 -13.02 -4.43
CA GLY A 53 4.26 -13.99 -3.79
C GLY A 53 2.79 -13.58 -3.84
N SER A 54 2.01 -14.32 -4.64
CA SER A 54 0.56 -14.16 -4.85
C SER A 54 0.04 -12.72 -4.76
N PRO A 55 0.55 -11.78 -5.58
CA PRO A 55 0.19 -10.37 -5.48
C PRO A 55 -1.29 -10.14 -5.81
N CYS A 56 -1.94 -9.27 -5.07
CA CYS A 56 -3.27 -8.78 -5.35
C CYS A 56 -3.41 -7.29 -4.99
N ILE A 57 -4.50 -6.69 -5.45
CA ILE A 57 -4.88 -5.31 -5.12
C ILE A 57 -6.17 -5.38 -4.31
N ALA A 58 -6.24 -4.60 -3.24
CA ALA A 58 -7.47 -4.36 -2.52
C ALA A 58 -7.84 -2.87 -2.63
N ASP A 59 -8.99 -2.62 -3.24
CA ASP A 59 -9.64 -1.31 -3.24
C ASP A 59 -10.77 -1.35 -2.20
N VAL A 60 -10.60 -0.60 -1.12
CA VAL A 60 -11.46 -0.70 0.06
C VAL A 60 -12.13 0.63 0.30
N GLY A 61 -13.47 0.63 0.36
CA GLY A 61 -14.25 1.83 0.57
C GLY A 61 -14.18 2.77 -0.64
N GLY A 62 -14.10 4.07 -0.38
CA GLY A 62 -14.05 5.05 -1.46
C GLY A 62 -14.25 6.50 -0.99
N VAL A 63 -14.02 7.43 -1.91
CA VAL A 63 -14.14 8.87 -1.66
C VAL A 63 -15.58 9.27 -1.28
N GLU A 64 -16.57 8.52 -1.73
CA GLU A 64 -17.98 8.66 -1.35
C GLU A 64 -18.26 8.44 0.15
N TYR A 65 -17.33 7.80 0.88
CA TYR A 65 -17.41 7.71 2.34
C TYR A 65 -16.80 8.94 3.03
N LEU A 66 -16.03 9.76 2.31
CA LEU A 66 -15.45 11.00 2.80
C LEU A 66 -16.33 12.22 2.49
N ILE A 67 -16.88 12.29 1.26
CA ILE A 67 -17.64 13.46 0.77
C ILE A 67 -19.07 13.09 0.35
N PRO A 68 -20.04 14.02 0.47
CA PRO A 68 -19.91 15.39 1.00
C PRO A 68 -19.81 15.44 2.52
N LEU A 69 -20.22 14.37 3.22
CA LEU A 69 -20.13 14.26 4.67
C LEU A 69 -19.51 12.92 5.04
N ALA A 70 -18.46 12.96 5.85
CA ALA A 70 -17.70 11.77 6.21
C ALA A 70 -18.53 10.75 7.02
N GLN A 71 -18.57 9.52 6.54
CA GLN A 71 -19.18 8.35 7.18
C GLN A 71 -18.20 7.75 8.20
N LYS A 72 -18.19 8.31 9.41
CA LYS A 72 -17.18 8.01 10.45
C LYS A 72 -17.20 6.58 10.97
N ASP A 73 -18.24 5.81 10.67
CA ASP A 73 -18.40 4.38 11.00
C ASP A 73 -17.62 3.45 10.03
N LYS A 74 -17.14 3.97 8.89
CA LYS A 74 -16.36 3.20 7.92
C LYS A 74 -14.92 3.02 8.39
N VAL A 75 -14.72 2.03 9.25
CA VAL A 75 -13.41 1.62 9.78
C VAL A 75 -13.10 0.22 9.28
N TYR A 76 -11.87 0.03 8.81
CA TYR A 76 -11.37 -1.22 8.25
C TYR A 76 -10.12 -1.64 8.99
N ASP A 77 -9.74 -2.91 8.84
CA ASP A 77 -8.60 -3.51 9.51
C ASP A 77 -7.85 -4.40 8.50
N PHE A 78 -6.54 -4.18 8.37
CA PHE A 78 -5.69 -4.94 7.46
C PHE A 78 -5.72 -6.45 7.75
N LYS A 79 -5.85 -6.86 9.02
CA LYS A 79 -5.96 -8.27 9.40
C LYS A 79 -7.23 -8.91 8.84
N ASN A 80 -8.34 -8.17 8.83
CA ASN A 80 -9.59 -8.64 8.22
C ASN A 80 -9.48 -8.76 6.71
N ILE A 81 -8.76 -7.84 6.04
CA ILE A 81 -8.51 -7.91 4.60
C ILE A 81 -7.67 -9.13 4.26
N ALA A 82 -6.51 -9.30 4.92
CA ALA A 82 -5.61 -10.44 4.72
C ALA A 82 -6.33 -11.78 4.93
N LYS A 83 -7.16 -11.88 5.97
CA LYS A 83 -8.00 -13.05 6.23
C LYS A 83 -9.02 -13.29 5.12
N SER A 84 -9.64 -12.23 4.59
CA SER A 84 -10.69 -12.36 3.57
C SER A 84 -10.14 -12.85 2.23
N ILE A 85 -8.88 -12.52 1.91
CA ILE A 85 -8.19 -13.02 0.70
C ILE A 85 -7.40 -14.33 0.96
N GLY A 86 -7.52 -14.92 2.15
CA GLY A 86 -6.84 -16.17 2.49
C GLY A 86 -5.31 -16.09 2.59
N MET A 87 -4.74 -14.90 2.82
CA MET A 87 -3.29 -14.70 2.89
C MET A 87 -2.83 -14.60 4.35
N ALA A 88 -2.27 -15.68 4.88
CA ALA A 88 -1.83 -15.75 6.29
C ALA A 88 -0.62 -14.84 6.58
N ASN A 89 0.33 -14.78 5.65
CA ASN A 89 1.52 -13.93 5.72
C ASN A 89 1.38 -12.84 4.66
N ALA A 90 0.85 -11.67 5.05
CA ALA A 90 0.52 -10.59 4.12
C ALA A 90 1.43 -9.38 4.35
N SER A 91 2.23 -9.04 3.35
CA SER A 91 2.89 -7.74 3.21
C SER A 91 1.93 -6.79 2.50
N ILE A 92 1.64 -5.65 3.13
CA ILE A 92 0.66 -4.69 2.65
C ILE A 92 1.33 -3.31 2.59
N ILE A 93 1.29 -2.71 1.40
CA ILE A 93 1.68 -1.32 1.16
C ILE A 93 0.55 -0.59 0.43
N GLY A 94 0.49 0.73 0.55
CA GLY A 94 -0.51 1.50 -0.17
C GLY A 94 -0.84 2.84 0.46
N ALA A 95 -1.94 3.42 0.03
CA ALA A 95 -2.41 4.74 0.46
C ALA A 95 -3.85 4.67 0.97
N GLY A 96 -4.24 5.62 1.82
CA GLY A 96 -5.63 5.78 2.25
C GLY A 96 -5.79 6.82 3.34
N ALA A 97 -6.98 6.89 3.95
CA ALA A 97 -7.19 7.73 5.12
C ALA A 97 -6.84 6.95 6.40
N GLY A 98 -5.99 7.57 7.25
CA GLY A 98 -5.49 6.94 8.47
C GLY A 98 -6.56 6.73 9.54
N PRO A 99 -6.26 5.97 10.60
CA PRO A 99 -7.24 5.56 11.60
C PRO A 99 -7.63 6.73 12.53
N ARG A 100 -8.47 7.64 12.06
CA ARG A 100 -8.99 8.79 12.83
C ARG A 100 -9.50 8.40 14.24
N PRO A 101 -10.21 7.27 14.47
CA PRO A 101 -10.61 6.89 15.82
C PRO A 101 -9.44 6.66 16.79
N HIS A 102 -8.28 6.24 16.29
CA HIS A 102 -7.08 6.01 17.08
C HIS A 102 -6.23 7.28 17.21
N ILE A 103 -6.09 8.06 16.14
CA ILE A 103 -5.25 9.27 16.10
C ILE A 103 -5.97 10.51 16.68
N GLY A 104 -7.30 10.53 16.65
CA GLY A 104 -8.14 11.64 17.11
C GLY A 104 -8.38 12.74 16.07
N ILE A 105 -7.57 12.80 15.02
CA ILE A 105 -7.66 13.77 13.91
C ILE A 105 -7.55 13.04 12.56
N ASN A 106 -8.03 13.69 11.49
CA ASN A 106 -7.84 13.20 10.13
C ASN A 106 -6.35 13.16 9.79
N CYS A 107 -5.95 12.16 9.03
CA CYS A 107 -4.58 11.97 8.59
C CYS A 107 -4.54 11.17 7.30
N GLU A 108 -3.53 11.44 6.49
CA GLU A 108 -3.19 10.63 5.31
C GLU A 108 -2.37 9.42 5.77
N MET A 109 -2.60 8.26 5.19
CA MET A 109 -1.94 7.00 5.54
C MET A 109 -1.06 6.50 4.42
N MET A 110 0.15 6.08 4.80
CA MET A 110 1.09 5.33 3.98
C MET A 110 1.23 3.94 4.61
N ALA A 111 0.42 3.00 4.13
CA ALA A 111 0.42 1.63 4.63
C ALA A 111 1.78 0.98 4.36
N ASN A 112 2.33 0.36 5.40
CA ASN A 112 3.56 -0.42 5.35
C ASN A 112 3.53 -1.39 6.53
N LEU A 113 3.13 -2.63 6.30
CA LEU A 113 3.08 -3.63 7.36
C LEU A 113 3.24 -5.04 6.80
N LYS A 114 3.74 -5.93 7.65
CA LYS A 114 3.73 -7.38 7.43
C LYS A 114 2.89 -8.01 8.53
N LEU A 115 1.88 -8.78 8.14
CA LEU A 115 1.01 -9.56 9.03
C LEU A 115 1.41 -11.04 9.00
N GLY A 116 1.10 -11.76 10.07
CA GLY A 116 1.39 -13.20 10.19
C GLY A 116 2.70 -13.44 10.95
N GLU A 117 3.55 -14.32 10.39
CA GLU A 117 4.86 -14.62 10.95
C GLU A 117 5.78 -13.38 10.89
N ASP A 118 6.47 -13.12 12.01
CA ASP A 118 7.29 -11.93 12.21
C ASP A 118 6.52 -10.63 11.91
N GLU A 119 5.33 -10.49 12.51
CA GLU A 119 4.47 -9.31 12.35
C GLU A 119 5.27 -8.02 12.61
N ASN A 120 5.24 -7.10 11.64
CA ASN A 120 5.94 -5.83 11.70
C ASN A 120 5.04 -4.72 11.16
N ILE A 121 4.48 -3.93 12.07
CA ILE A 121 3.67 -2.77 11.75
C ILE A 121 4.59 -1.54 11.64
N ASN A 122 4.69 -0.97 10.45
CA ASN A 122 5.53 0.20 10.16
C ASN A 122 4.79 1.25 9.33
N THR A 123 3.46 1.29 9.47
CA THR A 123 2.59 2.21 8.74
C THR A 123 2.87 3.63 9.21
N HIS A 124 2.95 4.57 8.28
CA HIS A 124 3.12 5.97 8.62
C HIS A 124 1.83 6.73 8.34
N ILE A 125 1.60 7.79 9.08
CA ILE A 125 0.54 8.76 8.82
C ILE A 125 1.09 10.18 8.82
N ALA A 126 0.54 11.03 7.96
CA ALA A 126 0.78 12.46 7.96
C ALA A 126 -0.47 13.18 8.48
N LYS A 127 -0.31 14.05 9.48
CA LYS A 127 -1.39 14.84 10.07
C LYS A 127 -0.95 16.28 10.27
N LEU A 128 -1.91 17.18 10.48
CA LEU A 128 -1.59 18.55 10.89
C LEU A 128 -1.32 18.60 12.39
N ASN A 129 -0.21 19.24 12.78
CA ASN A 129 0.05 19.58 14.17
C ASN A 129 -0.77 20.83 14.59
N LYS A 130 -0.56 21.31 15.83
CA LYS A 130 -1.29 22.48 16.36
C LYS A 130 -0.96 23.79 15.64
N ASP A 131 0.21 23.88 15.02
CA ASP A 131 0.70 25.05 14.31
C ASP A 131 0.29 25.03 12.82
N GLY A 132 -0.31 23.93 12.37
CA GLY A 132 -0.74 23.73 10.98
C GLY A 132 0.33 23.10 10.08
N ASP A 133 1.46 22.64 10.64
CA ASP A 133 2.50 21.95 9.87
C ASP A 133 2.23 20.45 9.74
N CYS A 134 2.84 19.82 8.74
CA CYS A 134 2.80 18.38 8.55
C CYS A 134 3.66 17.65 9.60
N GLU A 135 3.02 16.79 10.38
CA GLU A 135 3.64 15.88 11.34
C GLU A 135 3.55 14.45 10.80
N LEU A 136 4.70 13.82 10.60
CA LEU A 136 4.80 12.41 10.22
C LEU A 136 4.93 11.54 11.48
N VAL A 137 4.06 10.54 11.62
CA VAL A 137 4.05 9.62 12.76
C VAL A 137 4.09 8.18 12.26
N CYS A 138 4.94 7.35 12.88
CA CYS A 138 4.96 5.91 12.64
C CYS A 138 4.05 5.19 13.64
N LEU A 139 3.12 4.37 13.14
CA LEU A 139 2.24 3.51 13.91
C LEU A 139 2.89 2.14 14.09
N LYS A 140 2.94 1.65 15.33
CA LYS A 140 3.58 0.37 15.68
C LYS A 140 2.62 -0.70 16.19
N ASP A 141 1.40 -0.31 16.52
CA ASP A 141 0.42 -1.15 17.23
C ASP A 141 -1.00 -1.04 16.63
N ASN A 142 -1.15 -0.33 15.50
CA ASN A 142 -2.43 -0.12 14.85
C ASN A 142 -2.44 -0.68 13.42
N THR A 143 -3.46 -1.48 13.11
CA THR A 143 -3.68 -2.09 11.78
C THR A 143 -4.98 -1.62 11.13
N GLN A 144 -5.56 -0.56 11.66
CA GLN A 144 -6.80 0.02 11.18
C GLN A 144 -6.55 1.19 10.24
N PHE A 145 -7.52 1.43 9.38
CA PHE A 145 -7.65 2.63 8.57
C PHE A 145 -9.13 2.93 8.40
N CYS A 146 -9.49 4.05 7.78
CA CYS A 146 -10.89 4.43 7.65
C CYS A 146 -11.20 5.01 6.28
N LEU A 147 -12.49 5.07 5.94
CA LEU A 147 -13.07 5.64 4.72
C LEU A 147 -12.65 4.95 3.43
N LEU A 148 -11.35 4.98 3.09
CA LEU A 148 -10.83 4.45 1.84
C LEU A 148 -9.39 3.95 1.99
N GLY A 149 -9.01 2.97 1.18
CA GLY A 149 -7.65 2.49 1.05
C GLY A 149 -7.41 1.77 -0.27
N ASN A 150 -6.32 2.11 -0.96
CA ASN A 150 -5.85 1.47 -2.18
C ASN A 150 -4.55 0.74 -1.87
N LEU A 151 -4.60 -0.59 -1.84
CA LEU A 151 -3.58 -1.43 -1.25
C LEU A 151 -3.01 -2.42 -2.27
N PHE A 152 -1.69 -2.53 -2.30
CA PHE A 152 -1.00 -3.66 -2.88
C PHE A 152 -0.68 -4.67 -1.77
N ILE A 153 -1.01 -5.93 -2.01
CA ILE A 153 -0.84 -7.01 -1.05
C ILE A 153 -0.07 -8.15 -1.72
N SER A 154 0.91 -8.72 -1.01
CA SER A 154 1.68 -9.88 -1.46
C SER A 154 2.16 -10.68 -0.25
N GLU A 155 2.84 -11.80 -0.46
CA GLU A 155 3.56 -12.50 0.62
C GLU A 155 4.86 -11.80 1.04
N GLY A 156 5.25 -10.72 0.36
CA GLY A 156 6.45 -9.93 0.67
C GLY A 156 7.77 -10.66 0.41
N LYS A 157 7.76 -11.66 -0.48
CA LYS A 157 8.93 -12.50 -0.77
C LYS A 157 9.90 -11.78 -1.72
N PRO A 158 11.20 -12.11 -1.66
CA PRO A 158 12.14 -11.78 -2.74
C PRO A 158 11.69 -12.40 -4.07
N GLY A 159 12.15 -11.83 -5.18
CA GLY A 159 11.85 -12.33 -6.52
C GLY A 159 12.17 -11.30 -7.60
N ARG A 160 11.91 -11.63 -8.87
CA ARG A 160 12.16 -10.71 -9.99
C ARG A 160 11.06 -9.66 -10.11
N VAL A 161 11.44 -8.42 -10.39
CA VAL A 161 10.56 -7.26 -10.52
C VAL A 161 11.01 -6.35 -11.67
N ASN A 162 10.09 -5.53 -12.18
CA ASN A 162 10.43 -4.46 -13.13
C ASN A 162 10.97 -3.25 -12.34
N LYS A 163 12.20 -2.85 -12.64
CA LYS A 163 12.83 -1.63 -12.15
C LYS A 163 12.70 -0.56 -13.22
N TYR A 164 12.17 0.58 -12.84
CA TYR A 164 11.98 1.73 -13.72
C TYR A 164 12.92 2.85 -13.29
N ILE A 165 13.68 3.41 -14.24
CA ILE A 165 14.46 4.63 -14.05
C ILE A 165 13.88 5.69 -14.99
N LEU A 166 13.26 6.72 -14.41
CA LEU A 166 12.54 7.75 -15.13
C LEU A 166 13.08 9.13 -14.74
N LEU A 167 13.38 9.98 -15.72
CA LEU A 167 13.75 11.38 -15.48
C LEU A 167 12.65 12.30 -16.02
N LEU A 168 12.22 13.25 -15.19
CA LEU A 168 11.24 14.25 -15.60
C LEU A 168 11.81 15.15 -16.70
N LYS A 169 10.91 15.71 -17.52
CA LYS A 169 11.27 16.74 -18.51
C LYS A 169 11.59 18.08 -17.83
#